data_AF-A0A931ZLC4-F1
#
_entry.id   AF-A0A931ZLC4-F1
#
_cell.length_a   1.000
_cell.length_b   1.000
_cell.length_c   1.000
_cell.angle_alpha   90.00
_cell.angle_beta   90.00
_cell.angle_gamma   90.00
#
_symmetry.space_group_name_H-M   'P 1'
#
loop_
_entity.id
_entity.type
_entity.pdbx_description
1 polymer ?
#
loop_
_entity_poly.entity_id
_entity_poly.type
_entity_poly.pdbx_seq_one_letter_code
_entity_poly.pdbx_strand_id
1 'polypeptide(L)'
;MNKKIIIFIISISLLIILAVTGAVLIKKQMIKPVSTPLKTFSTKEDLEQTIKQTFKDPKDQDIVRYVSFASKDRTLETKYIDYSKAYQLIYQRYQNSATIEIKKAVIKLRAYLRPFPQFKEEDFKLPK
;
A
#
# COMPACT_ATOMS: atom_id res chain seq x y z
N MET A 1 23.30 -49.28 -40.44
CA MET A 1 22.90 -47.97 -39.85
C MET A 1 22.84 -48.13 -38.34
N ASN A 2 23.68 -47.39 -37.63
CA ASN A 2 23.98 -47.69 -36.23
C ASN A 2 22.80 -47.33 -35.32
N LYS A 3 22.34 -48.30 -34.49
CA LYS A 3 21.35 -48.07 -33.42
C LYS A 3 21.75 -46.88 -32.52
N LYS A 4 23.06 -46.59 -32.42
CA LYS A 4 23.64 -45.43 -31.72
C LYS A 4 23.21 -44.07 -32.32
N ILE A 5 23.01 -43.98 -33.63
CA ILE A 5 22.60 -42.74 -34.32
C ILE A 5 21.13 -42.42 -34.06
N ILE A 6 20.27 -43.43 -34.03
CA ILE A 6 18.82 -43.25 -33.78
C ILE A 6 18.58 -42.73 -32.35
N ILE A 7 19.26 -43.30 -31.37
CA ILE A 7 19.16 -42.87 -29.96
C ILE A 7 19.63 -41.41 -29.81
N PHE A 8 20.68 -41.03 -30.52
CA PHE A 8 21.21 -39.66 -30.52
C PHE A 8 20.22 -38.62 -31.09
N ILE A 9 19.46 -38.98 -32.12
CA ILE A 9 18.45 -38.09 -32.72
C ILE A 9 17.23 -37.92 -31.79
N ILE A 10 16.80 -39.01 -31.13
CA ILE A 10 15.67 -38.97 -30.19
C ILE A 10 16.01 -38.10 -28.98
N SER A 11 17.22 -38.23 -28.41
CA SER A 11 17.65 -37.44 -27.27
C SER A 11 17.76 -35.94 -27.59
N ILE A 12 18.23 -35.57 -28.79
CA ILE A 12 18.25 -34.18 -29.25
C ILE A 12 16.83 -33.64 -29.44
N SER A 13 15.94 -34.43 -30.03
CA SER A 13 14.54 -34.02 -30.26
C SER A 13 13.80 -33.78 -28.94
N LEU A 14 14.07 -34.61 -27.92
CA LEU A 14 13.49 -34.47 -26.59
C LEU A 14 13.99 -33.20 -25.87
N LEU A 15 15.28 -32.88 -26.00
CA LEU A 15 15.88 -31.65 -25.44
C LEU A 15 15.24 -30.38 -26.01
N ILE A 16 14.93 -30.37 -27.31
CA ILE A 16 14.28 -29.23 -27.97
C ILE A 16 12.86 -29.02 -27.42
N ILE A 17 12.08 -30.08 -27.24
CA ILE A 17 10.71 -29.99 -26.72
C ILE A 17 10.69 -29.46 -25.28
N LEU A 18 11.62 -29.91 -24.43
CA LEU A 18 11.80 -29.41 -23.07
C LEU A 18 12.15 -27.92 -23.04
N ALA A 19 13.05 -27.47 -23.93
CA ALA A 19 13.44 -26.06 -24.04
C ALA A 19 12.27 -25.17 -24.52
N VAL A 20 11.50 -25.61 -25.51
CA VAL A 20 10.33 -24.88 -26.02
C VAL A 20 9.24 -24.77 -24.95
N THR A 21 8.98 -25.84 -24.21
CA THR A 21 7.97 -25.86 -23.14
C THR A 21 8.38 -24.95 -21.97
N GLY A 22 9.66 -24.96 -21.57
CA GLY A 22 10.20 -24.05 -20.57
C GLY A 22 10.12 -22.57 -20.98
N ALA A 23 10.45 -22.26 -22.24
CA ALA A 23 10.37 -20.89 -22.77
C ALA A 23 8.93 -20.35 -22.83
N VAL A 24 7.95 -21.19 -23.17
CA VAL A 24 6.53 -20.80 -23.17
C VAL A 24 6.01 -20.56 -21.75
N LEU A 25 6.47 -21.33 -20.77
CA LEU A 25 6.13 -21.12 -19.35
C LEU A 25 6.70 -19.79 -18.82
N ILE A 26 7.94 -19.44 -19.19
CA ILE A 26 8.59 -18.17 -18.83
C ILE A 26 7.89 -16.99 -19.51
N LYS A 27 7.42 -17.11 -20.77
CA LYS A 27 6.64 -16.05 -21.44
C LYS A 27 5.31 -15.77 -20.72
N LYS A 28 4.68 -16.80 -20.14
CA LYS A 28 3.46 -16.64 -19.31
C LYS A 28 3.75 -16.03 -17.94
N GLN A 29 4.97 -16.19 -17.44
CA GLN A 29 5.55 -15.46 -16.32
C GLN A 29 6.36 -14.23 -16.76
N MET A 30 5.97 -13.58 -17.86
CA MET A 30 5.98 -12.12 -17.86
C MET A 30 4.96 -11.68 -16.81
N ILE A 31 5.33 -11.86 -15.54
CA ILE A 31 5.03 -10.95 -14.47
C ILE A 31 5.36 -9.62 -15.13
N LYS A 32 4.32 -8.88 -15.53
CA LYS A 32 4.45 -7.45 -15.76
C LYS A 32 5.39 -7.01 -14.64
N PRO A 33 6.50 -6.31 -14.89
CA PRO A 33 7.07 -5.57 -13.79
C PRO A 33 5.88 -4.78 -13.29
N VAL A 34 5.32 -5.20 -12.16
CA VAL A 34 4.59 -4.32 -11.30
C VAL A 34 5.75 -3.49 -10.76
N SER A 35 6.29 -2.62 -11.61
CA SER A 35 6.28 -1.22 -11.31
C SER A 35 4.85 -0.91 -10.89
N THR A 36 4.48 -1.33 -9.68
CA THR A 36 3.98 -0.37 -8.73
C THR A 36 5.03 0.71 -8.82
N PRO A 37 4.79 1.82 -9.54
CA PRO A 37 5.48 3.02 -9.14
C PRO A 37 5.31 3.04 -7.62
N LEU A 38 6.40 3.19 -6.87
CA LEU A 38 6.30 3.55 -5.46
C LEU A 38 5.26 4.67 -5.45
N LYS A 39 4.04 4.32 -5.02
CA LYS A 39 2.85 5.05 -5.43
C LYS A 39 3.07 6.45 -4.91
N THR A 40 3.25 7.33 -5.88
CA THR A 40 3.22 8.77 -5.85
C THR A 40 2.72 9.25 -4.51
N PHE A 41 3.56 9.99 -3.79
CA PHE A 41 3.23 10.77 -2.59
C PHE A 41 1.72 10.91 -2.44
N SER A 42 1.10 10.17 -1.50
CA SER A 42 -0.34 10.21 -1.25
C SER A 42 -0.77 11.66 -1.35
N THR A 43 -1.62 12.02 -2.30
CA THR A 43 -2.17 13.38 -2.40
C THR A 43 -3.24 13.58 -1.33
N LYS A 44 -3.61 14.82 -1.04
CA LYS A 44 -4.56 15.12 0.06
C LYS A 44 -5.90 14.42 -0.19
N GLU A 45 -6.25 14.24 -1.46
CA GLU A 45 -7.40 13.49 -1.95
C GLU A 45 -7.29 11.99 -1.67
N ASP A 46 -6.11 11.38 -1.85
CA ASP A 46 -5.87 9.96 -1.56
C ASP A 46 -5.98 9.65 -0.06
N LEU A 47 -5.50 10.56 0.79
CA LEU A 47 -5.70 10.47 2.24
C LEU A 47 -7.19 10.52 2.58
N GLU A 48 -7.91 11.53 2.09
CA GLU A 48 -9.33 11.70 2.38
C GLU A 48 -10.17 10.48 1.93
N GLN A 49 -9.91 9.97 0.73
CA GLN A 49 -10.58 8.77 0.23
C GLN A 49 -10.27 7.54 1.08
N THR A 50 -9.01 7.35 1.49
CA THR A 50 -8.63 6.23 2.35
C THR A 50 -9.36 6.29 3.69
N ILE A 51 -9.41 7.46 4.32
CA ILE A 51 -10.09 7.65 5.61
C ILE A 51 -11.59 7.39 5.46
N LYS A 52 -12.24 7.92 4.41
CA LYS A 52 -13.67 7.68 4.13
C LYS A 52 -13.98 6.19 3.90
N GLN A 53 -13.08 5.46 3.26
CA GLN A 53 -13.26 4.03 3.00
C GLN A 53 -13.03 3.17 4.24
N THR A 54 -12.09 3.56 5.10
CA THR A 54 -11.76 2.82 6.32
C THR A 54 -12.78 3.06 7.44
N PHE A 55 -13.28 4.30 7.58
CA PHE A 55 -14.13 4.72 8.70
C PHE A 55 -15.57 4.98 8.23
N LYS A 56 -16.33 3.90 8.02
CA LYS A 56 -17.73 3.95 7.56
C LYS A 56 -18.74 3.97 8.70
N ASP A 57 -18.33 3.57 9.90
CA ASP A 57 -19.24 3.48 11.04
C ASP A 57 -19.72 4.88 11.46
N PRO A 58 -20.98 5.05 11.88
CA PRO A 58 -21.51 6.33 12.35
C PRO A 58 -20.68 6.97 13.48
N LYS A 59 -20.09 6.12 14.35
CA LYS A 59 -19.22 6.56 15.45
C LYS A 59 -17.93 7.23 14.97
N ASP A 60 -17.50 7.01 13.74
CA ASP A 60 -16.23 7.51 13.18
C ASP A 60 -16.40 8.67 12.20
N GLN A 61 -17.63 9.19 12.08
CA GLN A 61 -17.93 10.33 11.21
C GLN A 61 -17.12 11.58 11.57
N ASP A 62 -16.73 11.73 12.83
CA ASP A 62 -15.86 12.80 13.28
C ASP A 62 -14.42 12.69 12.75
N ILE A 63 -13.85 11.48 12.71
CA ILE A 63 -12.54 11.22 12.07
C ILE A 63 -12.60 11.65 10.60
N VAL A 64 -13.61 11.19 9.88
CA VAL A 64 -13.82 11.53 8.46
C VAL A 64 -14.00 13.05 8.28
N ARG A 65 -14.77 13.68 9.16
CA ARG A 65 -15.03 15.13 9.14
C ARG A 65 -13.75 15.93 9.33
N TYR A 66 -12.90 15.58 10.31
CA TYR A 66 -11.65 16.31 10.55
C TYR A 66 -10.70 16.21 9.36
N VAL A 67 -10.53 15.02 8.79
CA VAL A 67 -9.71 14.83 7.57
C VAL A 67 -10.28 15.61 6.39
N SER A 68 -11.60 15.60 6.20
CA SER A 68 -12.27 16.35 5.12
C SER A 68 -12.22 17.87 5.32
N PHE A 69 -12.07 18.34 6.56
CA PHE A 69 -11.86 19.77 6.83
C PHE A 69 -10.42 20.17 6.57
N ALA A 70 -9.46 19.33 6.95
CA ALA A 70 -8.05 19.53 6.70
C ALA A 70 -7.68 19.46 5.21
N SER A 71 -8.46 18.77 4.38
CA SER A 71 -8.22 18.69 2.94
C SER A 71 -8.64 19.94 2.15
N LYS A 72 -9.48 20.80 2.73
CA LYS A 72 -9.93 22.07 2.12
C LYS A 72 -8.81 23.11 2.07
N ASP A 73 -8.99 24.18 1.30
CA ASP A 73 -8.06 25.32 1.29
C ASP A 73 -8.14 26.13 2.58
N ARG A 74 -7.44 25.60 3.59
CA ARG A 74 -7.19 26.22 4.88
C ARG A 74 -5.70 26.52 5.04
N THR A 75 -5.38 27.37 6.01
CA THR A 75 -4.00 27.62 6.42
C THR A 75 -3.34 26.32 6.88
N LEU A 76 -2.03 26.24 6.70
CA LEU A 76 -1.23 25.07 7.06
C LEU A 76 -1.45 24.66 8.54
N GLU A 77 -1.57 25.64 9.42
CA GLU A 77 -1.85 25.46 10.86
C GLU A 77 -3.22 24.82 11.13
N THR A 78 -4.28 25.30 10.49
CA THR A 78 -5.61 24.73 10.69
C THR A 78 -5.71 23.31 10.14
N LYS A 79 -5.11 23.05 8.97
CA LYS A 79 -5.02 21.69 8.40
C LYS A 79 -4.36 20.73 9.39
N TYR A 80 -3.29 21.20 10.01
CA TYR A 80 -2.56 20.46 11.02
C TYR A 80 -3.41 20.13 12.25
N ILE A 81 -4.10 21.11 12.83
CA ILE A 81 -4.98 20.90 14.00
C ILE A 81 -6.03 19.83 13.68
N ASP A 82 -6.65 19.93 12.50
CA ASP A 82 -7.68 19.00 12.07
C ASP A 82 -7.12 17.58 11.83
N TYR A 83 -5.98 17.43 11.13
CA TYR A 83 -5.34 16.11 10.95
C TYR A 83 -4.90 15.49 12.28
N SER A 84 -4.39 16.28 13.23
CA SER A 84 -4.00 15.79 14.55
C SER A 84 -5.21 15.31 15.36
N LYS A 85 -6.34 16.01 15.31
CA LYS A 85 -7.59 15.54 15.94
C LYS A 85 -8.06 14.22 15.34
N ALA A 86 -8.04 14.09 14.01
CA ALA A 86 -8.35 12.82 13.35
C ALA A 86 -7.42 11.70 13.82
N TYR A 87 -6.11 11.96 13.91
CA TYR A 87 -5.12 10.98 14.34
C TYR A 87 -5.37 10.51 15.78
N GLN A 88 -5.61 11.45 16.70
CA GLN A 88 -5.92 11.14 18.10
C GLN A 88 -7.17 10.28 18.24
N LEU A 89 -8.23 10.57 17.48
CA LEU A 89 -9.46 9.79 17.52
C LEU A 89 -9.27 8.37 16.99
N ILE A 90 -8.54 8.21 15.88
CA ILE A 90 -8.22 6.87 15.35
C ILE A 90 -7.41 6.10 16.38
N TYR A 91 -6.41 6.75 16.97
CA TYR A 91 -5.57 6.13 17.98
C TYR A 91 -6.38 5.69 19.21
N GLN A 92 -7.19 6.56 19.79
CA GLN A 92 -8.02 6.25 20.96
C GLN A 92 -8.95 5.06 20.73
N ARG A 93 -9.56 4.99 19.54
CA ARG A 93 -10.57 3.95 19.22
C ARG A 93 -9.97 2.65 18.71
N TYR A 94 -8.81 2.74 18.06
CA TYR A 94 -8.27 1.65 17.26
C TYR A 94 -6.80 1.31 17.54
N GLN A 95 -6.22 1.80 18.64
CA GLN A 95 -4.84 1.44 19.05
C GLN A 95 -4.61 -0.07 19.05
N ASN A 96 -5.59 -0.86 19.48
CA ASN A 96 -5.51 -2.33 19.57
C ASN A 96 -6.07 -3.04 18.33
N SER A 97 -6.43 -2.29 17.27
CA SER A 97 -7.04 -2.88 16.09
C SER A 97 -6.02 -3.64 15.25
N ALA A 98 -6.32 -4.91 14.96
CA ALA A 98 -5.53 -5.74 14.05
C ALA A 98 -5.85 -5.46 12.56
N THR A 99 -6.88 -4.67 12.27
CA THR A 99 -7.38 -4.41 10.92
C THR A 99 -6.32 -3.71 10.06
N ILE A 100 -6.00 -4.31 8.92
CA ILE A 100 -4.96 -3.82 8.00
C ILE A 100 -5.33 -2.45 7.43
N GLU A 101 -6.61 -2.22 7.16
CA GLU A 101 -7.18 -0.99 6.62
C GLU A 101 -7.01 0.19 7.57
N ILE A 102 -7.20 -0.04 8.88
CA ILE A 102 -6.98 0.97 9.92
C ILE A 102 -5.49 1.30 10.01
N LYS A 103 -4.61 0.29 10.03
CA LYS A 103 -3.16 0.51 10.06
C LYS A 103 -2.69 1.33 8.85
N LYS A 104 -3.20 1.03 7.65
CA LYS A 104 -2.93 1.80 6.43
C LYS A 104 -3.38 3.26 6.55
N ALA A 105 -4.60 3.49 7.05
CA ALA A 105 -5.13 4.83 7.26
C ALA A 105 -4.26 5.66 8.24
N VAL A 106 -3.85 5.06 9.36
CA VAL A 106 -2.96 5.69 10.36
C VAL A 106 -1.60 6.05 9.75
N ILE A 107 -1.00 5.14 8.99
CA ILE A 107 0.31 5.37 8.35
C ILE A 107 0.23 6.55 7.36
N LYS A 108 -0.82 6.59 6.52
CA LYS A 108 -1.01 7.70 5.59
C LYS A 108 -1.21 9.03 6.33
N LEU A 109 -2.06 9.05 7.35
CA LEU A 109 -2.31 10.26 8.14
C LEU A 109 -1.05 10.75 8.87
N ARG A 110 -0.24 9.84 9.39
CA ARG A 110 1.06 10.15 10.01
C ARG A 110 2.04 10.77 9.01
N ALA A 111 2.11 10.23 7.78
CA ALA A 111 2.97 10.79 6.74
C ALA A 111 2.62 12.26 6.43
N TYR A 112 1.33 12.60 6.52
CA TYR A 112 0.82 13.97 6.38
C TYR A 112 1.17 14.90 7.54
N LEU A 113 1.30 14.36 8.75
CA LEU A 113 1.66 15.12 9.94
C LEU A 113 3.18 15.26 10.15
N ARG A 114 4.00 14.42 9.50
CA ARG A 114 5.48 14.44 9.63
C ARG A 114 6.16 15.76 9.23
N PRO A 115 5.70 16.53 8.21
CA PRO A 115 6.33 17.80 7.84
C PRO A 115 6.22 18.89 8.92
N PHE A 116 5.46 18.66 10.00
CA PHE A 116 5.22 19.63 11.05
C PHE A 116 6.25 19.45 12.18
N PRO A 117 7.18 20.41 12.38
CA PRO A 117 8.33 20.26 13.28
C PRO A 117 7.97 20.10 14.77
N GLN A 118 6.73 20.40 15.13
CA GLN A 118 6.20 20.28 16.48
C GLN A 118 5.81 18.84 16.88
N PHE A 119 5.86 17.88 15.96
CA PHE A 119 5.66 16.45 16.26
C PHE A 119 6.98 15.71 16.22
N LYS A 120 7.31 15.07 17.34
CA LYS A 120 8.40 14.11 17.39
C LYS A 120 7.91 12.77 16.91
N GLU A 121 8.82 11.95 16.41
CA GLU A 121 8.51 10.58 15.99
C GLU A 121 7.86 9.75 17.11
N GLU A 122 8.15 10.14 18.35
CA GLU A 122 7.64 9.60 19.61
C GLU A 122 6.15 9.83 19.82
N ASP A 123 5.60 10.97 19.38
CA ASP A 123 4.16 11.29 19.45
C ASP A 123 3.31 10.37 18.58
N PHE A 124 3.97 9.58 17.73
CA PHE A 124 3.35 8.62 16.84
C PHE A 124 3.77 7.16 17.11
N LYS A 125 4.51 6.90 18.19
CA LYS A 125 4.79 5.52 18.62
C LYS A 125 3.49 4.95 19.19
N LEU A 126 2.91 3.96 18.50
CA LEU A 126 1.83 3.15 19.07
C LEU A 126 2.43 2.39 20.28
N PRO A 127 1.93 2.56 21.52
CA PRO A 127 2.34 1.73 22.63
C PRO A 127 1.99 0.27 22.31
N LYS A 128 2.82 -0.62 22.84
CA LYS A 128 2.71 -2.06 22.63
C LYS A 128 1.43 -2.63 23.24
#